data_AF-A0AAU3IEL6-F1
#
_entry.id   AF-A0AAU3IEL6-F1
#
_cell.length_a   1.000
_cell.length_b   1.000
_cell.length_c   1.000
_cell.angle_alpha   90.00
_cell.angle_beta   90.00
_cell.angle_gamma   90.00
#
_symmetry.space_group_name_H-M   'P 1'
#
loop_
_entity.id
_entity.type
_entity.pdbx_description
1 polymer ?
#
loop_
_entity_poly.entity_id
_entity_poly.type
_entity_poly.pdbx_seq_one_letter_code
_entity_poly.pdbx_strand_id
1 'polypeptide(L)'
;MASSASAATCYRQAGDHWECVTPGAFCPAAAHGLYGYSESGAKYQCVQDGSYWRWKPAGSSSGSNPEPTPTSTPKATPTPKPSPTPTPKPTPKPSSKPSPKPTASPGGKPAAAKCSRAYLPLPDPRCTPGTRNPAVTQATIRTTICGPGFDAKVRPVASYLSALKVRQIAEYGYTDRRPARYQEDHLIPLLLGGSPKSVKNLWPEPMWKVKGRSAADKNAVERRLWKAVCAGDVPLARAQKAIAKDWRTAVRQAGL
;
A
#
# COMPACT_ATOMS: atom_id res chain seq x y z
N MET A 1 20.63 -11.89 -14.60
CA MET A 1 19.92 -10.80 -13.92
C MET A 1 18.75 -11.41 -13.16
N ALA A 2 18.87 -11.54 -11.83
CA ALA A 2 18.03 -12.42 -11.04
C ALA A 2 16.66 -11.78 -10.69
N SER A 3 15.60 -12.52 -11.01
CA SER A 3 14.22 -12.32 -10.56
C SER A 3 14.14 -12.12 -9.06
N SER A 4 13.45 -11.08 -8.59
CA SER A 4 12.93 -11.06 -7.22
C SER A 4 11.46 -11.47 -7.26
N ALA A 5 11.28 -12.79 -7.21
CA ALA A 5 10.00 -13.44 -6.97
C ALA A 5 9.40 -12.94 -5.65
N SER A 6 8.10 -12.62 -5.70
CA SER A 6 7.27 -12.42 -4.52
C SER A 6 7.28 -13.70 -3.68
N ALA A 7 7.55 -13.53 -2.39
CA ALA A 7 7.56 -14.59 -1.40
C ALA A 7 6.31 -14.50 -0.53
N ALA A 8 5.65 -15.64 -0.35
CA ALA A 8 4.29 -15.80 0.16
C ALA A 8 4.12 -15.35 1.63
N THR A 9 2.89 -14.92 1.92
CA THR A 9 2.45 -14.40 3.21
C THR A 9 1.97 -15.54 4.11
N CYS A 10 2.89 -16.22 4.79
CA CYS A 10 2.57 -17.08 5.93
C CYS A 10 3.87 -17.23 6.73
N TYR A 11 3.94 -16.70 7.95
CA TYR A 11 4.95 -17.09 8.93
C TYR A 11 4.15 -17.44 10.18
N ARG A 12 3.92 -18.73 10.40
CA ARG A 12 3.18 -19.19 11.57
C ARG A 12 4.16 -19.82 12.54
N GLN A 13 4.12 -19.38 13.79
CA GLN A 13 4.85 -20.04 14.86
C GLN A 13 4.08 -21.31 15.24
N ALA A 14 4.71 -22.47 15.06
CA ALA A 14 4.17 -23.78 15.42
C ALA A 14 5.08 -24.37 16.51
N GLY A 15 4.76 -24.11 17.77
CA GLY A 15 5.60 -24.53 18.89
C GLY A 15 6.98 -23.85 18.87
N ASP A 16 8.02 -24.66 18.69
CA ASP A 16 9.44 -24.28 18.71
C ASP A 16 10.02 -23.90 17.33
N HIS A 17 9.24 -24.03 16.26
CA HIS A 17 9.67 -23.72 14.91
C HIS A 17 8.64 -22.89 14.13
N TRP A 18 9.05 -22.37 12.98
CA TRP A 18 8.22 -21.57 12.09
C TRP A 18 7.78 -22.37 10.86
N GLU A 19 6.51 -22.30 10.51
CA GLU A 19 5.95 -22.89 9.28
C GLU A 19 5.74 -21.83 8.19
N CYS A 20 5.64 -22.30 6.94
CA CYS A 20 5.47 -21.51 5.72
C CYS A 20 6.64 -20.56 5.39
N VAL A 21 7.86 -20.87 5.83
CA VAL A 21 9.02 -20.00 5.59
C VAL A 21 9.32 -19.88 4.10
N THR A 22 9.41 -18.64 3.60
CA THR A 22 9.87 -18.42 2.22
C THR A 22 11.38 -18.18 2.16
N PRO A 23 12.12 -18.90 1.28
CA PRO A 23 13.56 -18.75 1.14
C PRO A 23 13.99 -17.32 0.79
N GLY A 24 14.96 -16.77 1.50
CA GLY A 24 15.53 -15.43 1.22
C GLY A 24 14.66 -14.24 1.70
N ALA A 25 13.45 -14.50 2.16
CA ALA A 25 12.55 -13.47 2.68
C ALA A 25 12.97 -13.01 4.09
N PHE A 26 12.52 -11.81 4.48
CA PHE A 26 12.78 -11.29 5.82
C PHE A 26 12.04 -12.11 6.88
N CYS A 27 12.71 -12.40 7.99
CA CYS A 27 12.09 -13.09 9.11
C CYS A 27 11.62 -12.09 10.20
N PRO A 28 10.56 -12.42 10.95
CA PRO A 28 10.08 -11.58 12.04
C PRO A 28 11.07 -11.58 13.21
N ALA A 29 11.02 -10.54 14.04
CA ALA A 29 11.90 -10.40 15.21
C ALA A 29 11.87 -11.62 16.15
N ALA A 30 10.68 -12.20 16.35
CA ALA A 30 10.50 -13.40 17.17
C ALA A 30 11.13 -14.68 16.56
N ALA A 31 11.53 -14.65 15.29
CA ALA A 31 12.20 -15.76 14.62
C ALA A 31 13.73 -15.60 14.57
N HIS A 32 14.30 -14.48 15.03
CA HIS A 32 15.74 -14.24 14.96
C HIS A 32 16.53 -15.37 15.65
N GLY A 33 17.36 -16.09 14.88
CA GLY A 33 18.16 -17.22 15.35
C GLY A 33 17.44 -18.58 15.32
N LEU A 34 16.12 -18.60 15.12
CA LEU A 34 15.29 -19.81 15.11
C LEU A 34 15.19 -20.45 13.71
N TYR A 35 14.70 -21.69 13.67
CA TYR A 35 14.48 -22.46 12.46
C TYR A 35 13.03 -22.41 11.99
N GLY A 36 12.82 -22.63 10.69
CA GLY A 36 11.50 -22.86 10.12
C GLY A 36 11.54 -23.59 8.79
N TYR A 37 10.37 -23.99 8.31
CA TYR A 37 10.18 -24.90 7.19
C TYR A 37 9.34 -24.25 6.09
N SER A 38 9.75 -24.41 4.83
CA SER A 38 8.98 -23.96 3.67
C SER A 38 7.74 -24.84 3.42
N GLU A 39 6.85 -24.41 2.54
CA GLU A 39 5.71 -25.24 2.08
C GLU A 39 6.14 -26.58 1.48
N SER A 40 7.36 -26.67 0.96
CA SER A 40 7.96 -27.90 0.44
C SER A 40 8.68 -28.74 1.53
N GLY A 41 8.62 -28.33 2.80
CA GLY A 41 9.27 -29.01 3.92
C GLY A 41 10.78 -28.75 4.06
N ALA A 42 11.37 -27.85 3.26
CA ALA A 42 12.80 -27.55 3.36
C ALA A 42 13.11 -26.67 4.58
N LYS A 43 14.21 -26.96 5.28
CA LYS A 43 14.60 -26.27 6.53
C LYS A 43 15.43 -25.00 6.26
N TYR A 44 15.07 -23.93 6.95
CA TYR A 44 15.71 -22.62 6.90
C TYR A 44 16.01 -22.13 8.32
N GLN A 45 17.05 -21.30 8.45
CA GLN A 45 17.34 -20.55 9.67
C GLN A 45 17.21 -19.06 9.42
N CYS A 46 16.60 -18.35 10.36
CA CYS A 46 16.54 -16.91 10.34
C CYS A 46 17.85 -16.35 10.89
N VAL A 47 18.69 -15.82 10.00
CA VAL A 47 20.02 -15.31 10.32
C VAL A 47 20.15 -13.85 9.93
N GLN A 48 21.05 -13.14 10.61
CA GLN A 48 21.36 -11.76 10.29
C GLN A 48 22.15 -11.69 8.96
N ASP A 49 21.63 -10.91 8.02
CA ASP A 49 22.19 -10.64 6.69
C ASP A 49 22.33 -9.12 6.53
N GLY A 50 23.51 -8.61 6.91
CA GLY A 50 23.78 -7.18 7.05
C GLY A 50 22.93 -6.55 8.17
N SER A 51 22.17 -5.51 7.85
CA SER A 51 21.30 -4.81 8.81
C SER A 51 19.92 -5.47 9.00
N TYR A 52 19.64 -6.57 8.29
CA TYR A 52 18.32 -7.21 8.28
C TYR A 52 18.42 -8.69 8.63
N TRP A 53 17.29 -9.32 8.98
CA TRP A 53 17.23 -10.76 9.26
C TRP A 53 16.46 -11.48 8.17
N ARG A 54 17.02 -12.57 7.64
CA ARG A 54 16.44 -13.33 6.52
C ARG A 54 16.52 -14.83 6.73
N TRP A 55 15.56 -15.54 6.15
CA TRP A 55 15.56 -17.00 6.07
C TRP A 55 16.60 -17.49 5.06
N LYS A 56 17.64 -18.16 5.53
CA LYS A 56 18.69 -18.78 4.69
C LYS A 56 18.61 -20.31 4.84
N PRO A 57 18.98 -21.09 3.80
CA PRO A 57 19.02 -22.54 3.90
C PRO A 57 19.85 -22.94 5.13
N ALA A 58 19.27 -23.75 6.01
CA ALA A 58 20.06 -24.33 7.09
C ALA A 58 21.02 -25.31 6.42
N GLY A 59 22.30 -24.93 6.31
CA GLY A 59 23.31 -25.71 5.60
C GLY A 59 23.30 -27.16 6.07
N SER A 60 23.39 -28.09 5.12
CA SER A 60 23.53 -29.52 5.39
C SER A 60 24.75 -29.77 6.26
N SER A 61 24.55 -29.89 7.56
CA SER A 61 25.47 -30.56 8.47
C SER A 61 24.71 -31.71 9.11
N SER A 62 25.13 -32.92 8.76
CA SER A 62 24.76 -34.18 9.41
C SER A 62 24.56 -34.01 10.91
N GLY A 63 23.38 -34.39 11.40
CA GLY A 63 23.05 -34.49 12.81
C GLY A 63 21.80 -35.34 12.94
N SER A 64 21.98 -36.56 13.41
CA SER A 64 21.10 -37.73 13.36
C SER A 64 19.80 -37.60 14.19
N ASN A 65 18.66 -38.06 13.61
CA ASN A 65 17.49 -38.79 14.18
C ASN A 65 16.70 -38.21 15.40
N PRO A 66 15.42 -38.59 15.70
CA PRO A 66 14.60 -39.67 15.13
C PRO A 66 13.31 -39.30 14.37
N GLU A 67 13.05 -40.18 13.40
CA GLU A 67 11.85 -40.37 12.59
C GLU A 67 10.58 -40.69 13.41
N PRO A 68 9.45 -40.00 13.21
CA PRO A 68 8.14 -40.49 13.62
C PRO A 68 7.56 -41.43 12.55
N THR A 69 7.24 -42.64 12.97
CA THR A 69 6.64 -43.74 12.19
C THR A 69 5.29 -43.35 11.55
N PRO A 70 5.01 -43.67 10.27
CA PRO A 70 3.68 -43.46 9.69
C PRO A 70 2.71 -44.56 10.16
N THR A 71 1.67 -44.16 10.90
CA THR A 71 0.49 -44.98 11.18
C THR A 71 -0.47 -44.99 9.98
N SER A 72 -1.12 -46.13 9.77
CA SER A 72 -1.92 -46.55 8.62
C SER A 72 -3.08 -45.61 8.21
N THR A 73 -3.21 -45.42 6.91
CA THR A 73 -4.25 -44.66 6.20
C THR A 73 -5.65 -45.30 6.31
N PRO A 74 -6.73 -44.55 6.63
CA PRO A 74 -8.09 -45.00 6.34
C PRO A 74 -8.47 -44.69 4.88
N LYS A 75 -9.12 -45.69 4.28
CA LYS A 75 -9.67 -45.76 2.91
C LYS A 75 -10.50 -44.52 2.53
N ALA A 76 -10.17 -43.91 1.39
CA ALA A 76 -10.88 -42.74 0.85
C ALA A 76 -12.32 -43.07 0.42
N THR A 77 -13.27 -42.27 0.91
CA THR A 77 -14.64 -42.15 0.40
C THR A 77 -14.62 -41.26 -0.86
N PRO A 78 -15.37 -41.57 -1.94
CA PRO A 78 -15.34 -40.77 -3.15
C PRO A 78 -15.97 -39.39 -2.94
N THR A 79 -15.17 -38.34 -3.15
CA THR A 79 -15.58 -36.93 -3.20
C THR A 79 -16.35 -36.64 -4.49
N PRO A 80 -17.43 -35.83 -4.47
CA PRO A 80 -18.18 -35.48 -5.68
C PRO A 80 -17.31 -34.71 -6.68
N LYS A 81 -17.50 -35.06 -7.96
CA LYS A 81 -16.86 -34.47 -9.14
C LYS A 81 -17.05 -32.94 -9.18
N PRO A 82 -15.99 -32.13 -9.31
CA PRO A 82 -16.14 -30.68 -9.41
C PRO A 82 -16.90 -30.30 -10.69
N SER A 83 -17.90 -29.43 -10.52
CA SER A 83 -18.57 -28.71 -11.60
C SER A 83 -17.54 -27.82 -12.32
N PRO A 84 -17.55 -27.73 -13.66
CA PRO A 84 -16.59 -26.89 -14.38
C PRO A 84 -16.74 -25.42 -13.99
N THR A 85 -15.66 -24.85 -13.48
CA THR A 85 -15.48 -23.40 -13.33
C THR A 85 -15.59 -22.73 -14.71
N PRO A 86 -16.39 -21.65 -14.88
CA PRO A 86 -16.44 -20.95 -16.15
C PRO A 86 -15.06 -20.36 -16.49
N THR A 87 -14.52 -20.77 -17.64
CA THR A 87 -13.30 -20.23 -18.23
C THR A 87 -13.45 -18.72 -18.43
N PRO A 88 -12.55 -17.87 -17.89
CA PRO A 88 -12.57 -16.45 -18.24
C PRO A 88 -12.30 -16.29 -19.74
N LYS A 89 -13.24 -15.66 -20.44
CA LYS A 89 -13.11 -15.25 -21.84
C LYS A 89 -11.82 -14.42 -21.99
N PRO A 90 -11.00 -14.65 -23.02
CA PRO A 90 -9.75 -13.90 -23.22
C PRO A 90 -10.05 -12.40 -23.33
N THR A 91 -9.53 -11.63 -22.38
CA THR A 91 -9.49 -10.17 -22.48
C THR A 91 -8.54 -9.81 -23.63
N PRO A 92 -8.95 -8.96 -24.60
CA PRO A 92 -8.10 -8.61 -25.73
C PRO A 92 -6.79 -7.97 -25.25
N LYS A 93 -5.68 -8.47 -25.81
CA LYS A 93 -4.33 -7.90 -25.70
C LYS A 93 -4.37 -6.42 -26.11
N PRO A 94 -3.81 -5.47 -25.34
CA PRO A 94 -3.74 -4.09 -25.78
C PRO A 94 -2.88 -3.99 -27.03
N SER A 95 -3.50 -3.60 -28.15
CA SER A 95 -2.80 -3.15 -29.34
C SER A 95 -2.09 -1.84 -29.02
N SER A 96 -0.76 -1.84 -29.10
CA SER A 96 0.07 -0.64 -28.99
C SER A 96 -0.11 0.21 -30.25
N LYS A 97 -1.16 1.04 -30.29
CA LYS A 97 -1.23 2.15 -31.25
C LYS A 97 -0.23 3.22 -30.77
N PRO A 98 0.77 3.61 -31.56
CA PRO A 98 1.62 4.73 -31.20
C PRO A 98 0.75 5.99 -31.09
N SER A 99 0.73 6.59 -29.90
CA SER A 99 0.11 7.90 -29.69
C SER A 99 1.03 8.96 -30.32
N PRO A 100 0.49 9.93 -31.08
CA PRO A 100 1.30 10.93 -31.76
C PRO A 100 2.12 11.73 -30.76
N LYS A 101 3.39 11.96 -31.11
CA LYS A 101 4.30 12.88 -30.42
C LYS A 101 3.60 14.23 -30.18
N PRO A 102 3.67 14.85 -28.99
CA PRO A 102 3.10 16.17 -28.79
C PRO A 102 3.82 17.17 -29.69
N THR A 103 3.15 17.65 -30.72
CA THR A 103 3.58 18.81 -31.48
C THR A 103 3.43 20.02 -30.56
N ALA A 104 4.55 20.65 -30.21
CA ALA A 104 4.53 21.95 -29.55
C ALA A 104 3.87 22.96 -30.50
N SER A 105 2.68 23.44 -30.15
CA SER A 105 2.06 24.59 -30.81
C SER A 105 2.42 25.86 -30.01
N PRO A 106 2.95 26.90 -30.65
CA PRO A 106 3.37 28.12 -29.97
C PRO A 106 2.18 29.05 -29.69
N GLY A 107 2.13 29.65 -28.50
CA GLY A 107 1.50 30.97 -28.33
C GLY A 107 0.05 31.07 -27.82
N GLY A 108 -0.53 30.04 -27.21
CA GLY A 108 -1.83 30.17 -26.53
C GLY A 108 -1.71 30.79 -25.13
N LYS A 109 -2.50 31.84 -24.81
CA LYS A 109 -2.70 32.30 -23.42
C LYS A 109 -3.01 31.09 -22.52
N PRO A 110 -2.40 30.96 -21.31
CA PRO A 110 -2.66 29.82 -20.45
C PRO A 110 -4.17 29.71 -20.19
N ALA A 111 -4.75 28.55 -20.51
CA ALA A 111 -6.12 28.24 -20.12
C ALA A 111 -6.27 28.48 -18.61
N ALA A 112 -7.38 29.09 -18.20
CA ALA A 112 -7.65 29.37 -16.79
C ALA A 112 -7.56 28.08 -15.96
N ALA A 113 -6.97 28.18 -14.77
CA ALA A 113 -6.83 27.06 -13.87
C ALA A 113 -8.22 26.50 -13.49
N LYS A 114 -8.38 25.18 -13.60
CA LYS A 114 -9.64 24.49 -13.24
C LYS A 114 -9.80 24.35 -11.72
N CYS A 115 -8.69 24.30 -11.02
CA CYS A 115 -8.58 24.19 -9.56
C CYS A 115 -7.79 25.38 -9.02
N SER A 116 -7.92 25.66 -7.73
CA SER A 116 -7.27 26.81 -7.09
C SER A 116 -6.23 26.45 -6.04
N ARG A 117 -5.06 27.08 -6.15
CA ARG A 117 -4.01 27.10 -5.11
C ARG A 117 -4.30 28.05 -3.93
N ALA A 118 -5.43 28.76 -3.92
CA ALA A 118 -5.79 29.67 -2.82
C ALA A 118 -6.01 28.94 -1.48
N TYR A 119 -6.38 27.66 -1.54
CA TYR A 119 -6.68 26.82 -0.38
C TYR A 119 -5.45 26.25 0.32
N LEU A 120 -4.25 26.42 -0.25
CA LEU A 120 -3.04 25.88 0.33
C LEU A 120 -2.89 26.28 1.81
N PRO A 121 -2.44 25.35 2.66
CA PRO A 121 -1.82 24.06 2.32
C PRO A 121 -2.81 22.89 2.16
N LEU A 122 -4.10 23.16 1.90
CA LEU A 122 -5.10 22.17 1.51
C LEU A 122 -5.31 22.22 -0.02
N PRO A 123 -5.81 21.13 -0.64
CA PRO A 123 -6.28 21.18 -2.02
C PRO A 123 -7.54 22.05 -2.18
N ASP A 124 -7.90 22.36 -3.43
CA ASP A 124 -9.20 22.96 -3.74
C ASP A 124 -10.31 21.93 -3.44
N PRO A 125 -11.24 22.21 -2.52
CA PRO A 125 -12.26 21.25 -2.11
C PRO A 125 -13.22 20.87 -3.25
N ARG A 126 -13.33 21.67 -4.31
CA ARG A 126 -14.14 21.32 -5.49
C ARG A 126 -13.44 20.30 -6.39
N CYS A 127 -12.12 20.33 -6.45
CA CYS A 127 -11.34 19.42 -7.26
C CYS A 127 -10.98 18.13 -6.52
N THR A 128 -10.64 18.25 -5.23
CA THR A 128 -10.24 17.12 -4.39
C THR A 128 -11.09 17.11 -3.10
N PRO A 129 -12.38 16.73 -3.18
CA PRO A 129 -13.28 16.68 -2.01
C PRO A 129 -12.97 15.54 -1.02
N GLY A 130 -12.13 14.57 -1.38
CA GLY A 130 -11.73 13.45 -0.53
C GLY A 130 -12.55 12.17 -0.73
N THR A 131 -12.46 11.55 -1.91
CA THR A 131 -13.10 10.24 -2.16
C THR A 131 -12.53 9.14 -1.25
N ARG A 132 -13.41 8.39 -0.59
CA ARG A 132 -13.06 7.24 0.26
C ARG A 132 -12.92 5.94 -0.55
N ASN A 133 -12.17 4.98 -0.02
CA ASN A 133 -12.12 3.62 -0.52
C ASN A 133 -13.30 2.82 0.06
N PRO A 134 -14.25 2.33 -0.77
CA PRO A 134 -15.43 1.62 -0.27
C PRO A 134 -15.09 0.30 0.44
N ALA A 135 -13.90 -0.28 0.20
CA ALA A 135 -13.45 -1.48 0.90
C ALA A 135 -13.02 -1.21 2.35
N VAL A 136 -12.81 0.06 2.73
CA VAL A 136 -12.37 0.46 4.07
C VAL A 136 -13.54 1.08 4.82
N THR A 137 -14.12 0.30 5.71
CA THR A 137 -15.19 0.69 6.62
C THR A 137 -14.75 0.42 8.06
N GLN A 138 -15.51 0.92 9.04
CA GLN A 138 -15.22 0.63 10.44
C GLN A 138 -15.13 -0.88 10.73
N ALA A 139 -15.96 -1.69 10.05
CA ALA A 139 -15.98 -3.13 10.21
C ALA A 139 -14.76 -3.83 9.58
N THR A 140 -14.14 -3.23 8.56
CA THR A 140 -13.02 -3.84 7.84
C THR A 140 -11.65 -3.30 8.24
N ILE A 141 -11.55 -2.32 9.16
CA ILE A 141 -10.26 -1.68 9.48
C ILE A 141 -9.19 -2.67 9.95
N ARG A 142 -9.57 -3.74 10.65
CA ARG A 142 -8.64 -4.76 11.16
C ARG A 142 -7.95 -5.57 10.06
N THR A 143 -8.63 -5.81 8.95
CA THR A 143 -8.10 -6.54 7.78
C THR A 143 -7.67 -5.60 6.65
N THR A 144 -7.90 -4.29 6.80
CA THR A 144 -7.50 -3.25 5.84
C THR A 144 -6.45 -2.34 6.45
N ILE A 145 -6.80 -1.11 6.81
CA ILE A 145 -5.84 -0.05 7.18
C ILE A 145 -5.04 -0.34 8.46
N CYS A 146 -5.53 -1.19 9.36
CA CYS A 146 -4.80 -1.63 10.55
C CYS A 146 -4.11 -2.98 10.36
N GLY A 147 -4.35 -3.64 9.22
CA GLY A 147 -3.66 -4.84 8.81
C GLY A 147 -2.31 -4.51 8.15
N PRO A 148 -1.34 -5.43 8.19
CA PRO A 148 -0.02 -5.20 7.60
C PRO A 148 -0.10 -5.02 6.08
N GLY A 149 0.60 -4.01 5.55
CA GLY A 149 0.85 -3.84 4.12
C GLY A 149 -0.35 -3.45 3.24
N PHE A 150 -1.49 -3.10 3.82
CA PHE A 150 -2.68 -2.73 3.05
C PHE A 150 -2.46 -1.52 2.13
N ASP A 151 -1.81 -0.47 2.63
CA ASP A 151 -1.52 0.75 1.86
C ASP A 151 -0.59 0.45 0.67
N ALA A 152 0.42 -0.40 0.87
CA ALA A 152 1.32 -0.86 -0.20
C ALA A 152 0.56 -1.64 -1.28
N LYS A 153 -0.37 -2.52 -0.87
CA LYS A 153 -1.20 -3.33 -1.78
C LYS A 153 -2.12 -2.47 -2.66
N VAL A 154 -2.69 -1.40 -2.11
CA VAL A 154 -3.66 -0.56 -2.83
C VAL A 154 -3.03 0.63 -3.54
N ARG A 155 -1.74 0.92 -3.29
CA ARG A 155 -1.04 2.07 -3.87
C ARG A 155 -1.08 1.99 -5.41
N PRO A 156 -1.41 3.10 -6.11
CA PRO A 156 -1.33 3.11 -7.56
C PRO A 156 0.11 2.96 -8.05
N VAL A 157 0.27 2.43 -9.26
CA VAL A 157 1.57 2.36 -9.93
C VAL A 157 2.15 3.75 -10.16
N ALA A 158 3.47 3.88 -10.06
CA ALA A 158 4.15 5.17 -10.14
C ALA A 158 3.90 5.91 -11.46
N SER A 159 3.73 5.19 -12.58
CA SER A 159 3.44 5.77 -13.89
C SER A 159 2.12 6.54 -13.92
N TYR A 160 1.08 5.99 -13.29
CA TYR A 160 -0.21 6.66 -13.14
C TYR A 160 -0.10 7.95 -12.33
N LEU A 161 0.56 7.90 -11.16
CA LEU A 161 0.74 9.06 -10.29
C LEU A 161 1.60 10.15 -10.95
N SER A 162 2.63 9.75 -11.69
CA SER A 162 3.52 10.70 -12.37
C SER A 162 2.81 11.44 -13.49
N ALA A 163 2.01 10.73 -14.30
CA ALA A 163 1.19 11.35 -15.35
C ALA A 163 0.11 12.26 -14.76
N LEU A 164 -0.54 11.82 -13.68
CA LEU A 164 -1.57 12.60 -12.97
C LEU A 164 -0.99 13.91 -12.41
N LYS A 165 0.15 13.83 -11.75
CA LYS A 165 0.84 14.98 -11.13
C LYS A 165 1.15 16.08 -12.12
N VAL A 166 1.73 15.72 -13.27
CA VAL A 166 2.03 16.69 -14.35
C VAL A 166 0.77 17.42 -14.80
N ARG A 167 -0.32 16.68 -15.03
CA ARG A 167 -1.60 17.27 -15.43
C ARG A 167 -2.15 18.19 -14.34
N GLN A 168 -2.22 17.71 -13.10
CA GLN A 168 -2.87 18.45 -12.02
C GLN A 168 -2.07 19.69 -11.60
N ILE A 169 -0.73 19.69 -11.71
CA ILE A 169 0.08 20.89 -11.49
C ILE A 169 -0.39 22.05 -12.39
N ALA A 170 -0.71 21.74 -13.66
CA ALA A 170 -1.29 22.72 -14.57
C ALA A 170 -2.75 23.06 -14.21
N GLU A 171 -3.58 22.06 -13.86
CA GLU A 171 -5.00 22.29 -13.50
C GLU A 171 -5.18 23.15 -12.25
N TYR A 172 -4.29 23.01 -11.25
CA TYR A 172 -4.24 23.84 -10.04
C TYR A 172 -3.64 25.23 -10.25
N GLY A 173 -3.13 25.51 -11.45
CA GLY A 173 -2.58 26.81 -11.82
C GLY A 173 -1.30 27.15 -11.08
N TYR A 174 -0.50 26.17 -10.67
CA TYR A 174 0.81 26.43 -10.07
C TYR A 174 1.73 27.14 -11.05
N THR A 175 2.45 28.15 -10.55
CA THR A 175 3.45 28.87 -11.34
C THR A 175 4.70 28.00 -11.57
N ASP A 176 5.18 27.31 -10.53
CA ASP A 176 6.25 26.32 -10.66
C ASP A 176 5.68 25.02 -11.22
N ARG A 177 6.11 24.61 -12.42
CA ARG A 177 5.62 23.40 -13.08
C ARG A 177 6.57 22.20 -12.98
N ARG A 178 7.62 22.27 -12.17
CA ARG A 178 8.60 21.18 -12.01
C ARG A 178 8.00 20.05 -11.16
N PRO A 179 7.74 18.85 -11.72
CA PRO A 179 7.06 17.79 -10.97
C PRO A 179 7.81 17.30 -9.74
N ALA A 180 9.14 17.46 -9.70
CA ALA A 180 10.00 17.11 -8.57
C ALA A 180 9.78 18.00 -7.33
N ARG A 181 9.01 19.09 -7.43
CA ARG A 181 8.68 19.98 -6.31
C ARG A 181 7.38 19.57 -5.59
N TYR A 182 6.69 18.56 -6.13
CA TYR A 182 5.38 18.11 -5.68
C TYR A 182 5.38 16.61 -5.43
N GLN A 183 4.60 16.18 -4.44
CA GLN A 183 4.19 14.79 -4.27
C GLN A 183 2.73 14.64 -4.74
N GLU A 184 2.43 13.51 -5.38
CA GLU A 184 1.04 13.18 -5.72
C GLU A 184 0.44 12.50 -4.50
N ASP A 185 -0.49 13.18 -3.83
CA ASP A 185 -0.88 12.79 -2.47
C ASP A 185 -2.39 12.78 -2.26
N HIS A 186 -2.80 12.03 -1.25
CA HIS A 186 -4.20 11.80 -0.94
C HIS A 186 -4.72 12.80 0.10
N LEU A 187 -5.88 13.42 -0.12
CA LEU A 187 -6.52 14.28 0.91
C LEU A 187 -6.94 13.45 2.13
N ILE A 188 -7.67 12.35 1.89
CA ILE A 188 -7.83 11.29 2.88
C ILE A 188 -6.73 10.27 2.59
N PRO A 189 -5.76 10.03 3.50
CA PRO A 189 -4.65 9.13 3.23
C PRO A 189 -5.11 7.67 3.07
N LEU A 190 -4.28 6.85 2.41
CA LEU A 190 -4.50 5.40 2.36
C LEU A 190 -4.64 4.79 3.76
N LEU A 191 -3.88 5.33 4.73
CA LEU A 191 -3.94 4.95 6.15
C LEU A 191 -5.31 5.22 6.80
N LEU A 192 -6.13 6.10 6.25
CA LEU A 192 -7.51 6.36 6.70
C LEU A 192 -8.54 5.93 5.67
N GLY A 193 -8.17 5.02 4.75
CA GLY A 193 -9.09 4.47 3.76
C GLY A 193 -9.48 5.46 2.68
N GLY A 194 -8.59 6.35 2.27
CA GLY A 194 -8.77 7.16 1.07
C GLY A 194 -8.76 6.31 -0.20
N SER A 195 -9.47 6.77 -1.24
CA SER A 195 -9.44 6.12 -2.54
C SER A 195 -8.05 6.22 -3.16
N PRO A 196 -7.46 5.10 -3.63
CA PRO A 196 -6.08 5.10 -4.10
C PRO A 196 -5.90 5.85 -5.41
N LYS A 197 -6.87 5.79 -6.33
CA LYS A 197 -6.77 6.29 -7.72
C LYS A 197 -7.79 7.38 -8.06
N SER A 198 -8.60 7.84 -7.12
CA SER A 198 -9.60 8.87 -7.44
C SER A 198 -8.92 10.23 -7.56
N VAL A 199 -9.08 10.91 -8.70
CA VAL A 199 -8.64 12.31 -8.87
C VAL A 199 -9.34 13.27 -7.90
N LYS A 200 -10.49 12.86 -7.35
CA LYS A 200 -11.22 13.57 -6.30
C LYS A 200 -10.64 13.33 -4.89
N ASN A 201 -9.63 12.46 -4.75
CA ASN A 201 -8.86 12.28 -3.52
C ASN A 201 -7.36 12.56 -3.71
N LEU A 202 -6.89 12.66 -4.96
CA LEU A 202 -5.49 12.89 -5.32
C LEU A 202 -5.25 14.34 -5.75
N TRP A 203 -4.14 14.90 -5.32
CA TRP A 203 -3.72 16.24 -5.71
C TRP A 203 -2.19 16.39 -5.65
N PRO A 204 -1.62 17.34 -6.43
CA PRO A 204 -0.20 17.65 -6.39
C PRO A 204 0.10 18.55 -5.18
N GLU A 205 0.51 17.94 -4.09
CA GLU A 205 0.88 18.62 -2.86
C GLU A 205 2.30 19.22 -2.98
N PRO A 206 2.48 20.52 -2.66
CA PRO A 206 3.79 21.13 -2.53
C PRO A 206 4.65 20.45 -1.46
N MET A 207 5.88 20.06 -1.81
CA MET A 207 6.82 19.50 -0.82
C MET A 207 7.54 20.59 0.01
N TRP A 208 7.44 21.86 -0.38
CA TRP A 208 7.97 22.97 0.39
C TRP A 208 6.95 23.49 1.42
N LYS A 209 7.41 24.31 2.36
CA LYS A 209 6.52 24.92 3.37
C LYS A 209 5.59 25.95 2.72
N VAL A 210 4.28 25.78 2.90
CA VAL A 210 3.25 26.76 2.55
C VAL A 210 2.51 27.15 3.82
N LYS A 211 2.47 28.46 4.13
CA LYS A 211 1.90 28.99 5.39
C LYS A 211 2.47 28.28 6.63
N GLY A 212 3.79 28.05 6.65
CA GLY A 212 4.49 27.40 7.76
C GLY A 212 4.28 25.88 7.88
N ARG A 213 3.58 25.25 6.94
CA ARG A 213 3.26 23.81 6.95
C ARG A 213 3.79 23.11 5.70
N SER A 214 4.29 21.90 5.87
CA SER A 214 4.85 21.04 4.81
C SER A 214 4.05 19.74 4.67
N ALA A 215 4.26 19.03 3.57
CA ALA A 215 3.77 17.66 3.38
C ALA A 215 4.19 16.72 4.53
N ALA A 216 5.37 16.92 5.11
CA ALA A 216 5.82 16.14 6.28
C ALA A 216 4.96 16.39 7.54
N ASP A 217 4.47 17.62 7.74
CA ASP A 217 3.55 17.94 8.85
C ASP A 217 2.20 17.24 8.66
N LYS A 218 1.69 17.19 7.42
CA LYS A 218 0.49 16.42 7.07
C LYS A 218 0.70 14.93 7.35
N ASN A 219 1.82 14.36 6.90
CA ASN A 219 2.16 12.96 7.16
C ASN A 219 2.18 12.62 8.68
N ALA A 220 2.60 13.55 9.53
CA ALA A 220 2.57 13.37 10.98
C ALA A 220 1.13 13.33 11.52
N VAL A 221 0.25 14.22 11.04
CA VAL A 221 -1.18 14.21 11.36
C VAL A 221 -1.83 12.89 10.93
N GLU A 222 -1.55 12.43 9.71
CA GLU A 222 -2.10 11.18 9.17
C GLU A 222 -1.73 9.99 10.04
N ARG A 223 -0.45 9.87 10.42
CA ARG A 223 0.02 8.79 11.30
C ARG A 223 -0.63 8.87 12.68
N ARG A 224 -0.83 10.06 13.25
CA ARG A 224 -1.49 10.22 14.55
C ARG A 224 -2.95 9.77 14.50
N LEU A 225 -3.70 10.21 13.48
CA LEU A 225 -5.09 9.81 13.29
C LEU A 225 -5.22 8.31 13.02
N TRP A 226 -4.37 7.75 12.18
CA TRP A 226 -4.35 6.31 11.89
C TRP A 226 -4.11 5.48 13.16
N LYS A 227 -3.11 5.84 13.97
CA LYS A 227 -2.84 5.17 15.25
C LYS A 227 -4.07 5.20 16.16
N ALA A 228 -4.72 6.35 16.32
CA ALA A 228 -5.93 6.48 17.14
C ALA A 228 -7.10 5.64 16.60
N VAL A 229 -7.29 5.59 15.27
CA VAL A 229 -8.30 4.74 14.64
C VAL A 229 -8.01 3.25 14.88
N CYS A 230 -6.76 2.83 14.75
CA CYS A 230 -6.37 1.44 14.96
C CYS A 230 -6.33 1.03 16.45
N ALA A 231 -6.12 1.98 17.36
CA ALA A 231 -6.31 1.76 18.80
C ALA A 231 -7.80 1.65 19.17
N GLY A 232 -8.70 2.27 18.39
CA GLY A 232 -10.13 2.32 18.66
C GLY A 232 -10.59 3.61 19.35
N ASP A 233 -9.66 4.51 19.67
CA ASP A 233 -9.91 5.79 20.36
C ASP A 233 -10.77 6.74 19.51
N VAL A 234 -10.68 6.64 18.19
CA VAL A 234 -11.40 7.50 17.23
C VAL A 234 -12.09 6.65 16.16
N PRO A 235 -13.41 6.81 15.93
CA PRO A 235 -14.07 6.16 14.80
C PRO A 235 -13.48 6.62 13.46
N LEU A 236 -13.30 5.69 12.51
CA LEU A 236 -12.74 5.95 11.18
C LEU A 236 -13.44 7.13 10.49
N ALA A 237 -14.77 7.16 10.53
CA ALA A 237 -15.57 8.21 9.90
C ALA A 237 -15.27 9.61 10.45
N ARG A 238 -14.96 9.72 11.75
CA ARG A 238 -14.57 10.98 12.40
C ARG A 238 -13.20 11.44 11.93
N ALA A 239 -12.22 10.54 11.89
CA ALA A 239 -10.87 10.84 11.38
C ALA A 239 -10.90 11.25 9.89
N GLN A 240 -11.64 10.52 9.05
CA GLN A 240 -11.83 10.83 7.62
C GLN A 240 -12.47 12.21 7.42
N LYS A 241 -13.52 12.54 8.17
CA LYS A 241 -14.18 13.85 8.10
C LYS A 241 -13.25 14.98 8.54
N ALA A 242 -12.50 14.78 9.63
CA ALA A 242 -11.59 15.77 10.18
C ALA A 242 -10.45 16.10 9.21
N ILE A 243 -9.79 15.08 8.66
CA ILE A 243 -8.65 15.28 7.74
C ILE A 243 -9.06 15.88 6.40
N ALA A 244 -10.20 15.44 5.85
CA ALA A 244 -10.72 15.99 4.59
C ALA A 244 -11.17 17.45 4.73
N LYS A 245 -11.66 17.86 5.90
CA LYS A 245 -12.08 19.23 6.16
C LYS A 245 -10.89 20.16 6.33
N ASP A 246 -10.01 19.86 7.28
CA ASP A 246 -8.76 20.60 7.49
C ASP A 246 -7.77 19.78 8.30
N TRP A 247 -6.84 19.15 7.60
CA TRP A 247 -5.79 18.33 8.18
C TRP A 247 -4.97 19.08 9.25
N ARG A 248 -4.82 20.40 9.17
CA ARG A 248 -4.07 21.19 10.18
C ARG A 248 -4.73 21.21 11.55
N THR A 249 -6.03 20.97 11.59
CA THR A 249 -6.83 20.95 12.83
C THR A 249 -7.45 19.58 13.11
N ALA A 250 -7.17 18.59 12.25
CA ALA A 250 -7.88 17.32 12.26
C ALA A 250 -7.68 16.50 13.54
N VAL A 251 -6.49 16.55 14.15
CA VAL A 251 -6.20 15.92 15.45
C VAL A 251 -7.15 16.44 16.52
N ARG A 252 -7.23 17.77 16.68
CA ARG A 252 -8.15 18.41 17.63
C ARG A 252 -9.62 18.10 17.31
N GLN A 253 -10.01 18.17 16.04
CA GLN A 253 -11.38 17.84 15.62
C GLN A 253 -11.74 16.36 15.87
N ALA A 254 -10.75 15.47 15.82
CA ALA A 254 -10.90 14.06 16.18
C ALA A 254 -11.00 13.82 17.69
N GLY A 255 -10.71 14.83 18.53
CA GLY A 255 -10.74 14.73 19.99
C GLY A 255 -9.45 14.18 20.59
N LEU A 256 -8.32 14.43 19.92
CA LEU A 256 -6.97 13.98 20.31
C LEU A 256 -6.05 15.15 20.64
#